data_AF-A0A9D7XCG6-F1
#
_entry.id   AF-A0A9D7XCG6-F1
#
_cell.length_a   1.000
_cell.length_b   1.000
_cell.length_c   1.000
_cell.angle_alpha   90.00
_cell.angle_beta   90.00
_cell.angle_gamma   90.00
#
_symmetry.space_group_name_H-M   'P 1'
#
loop_
_entity.id
_entity.type
_entity.pdbx_description
1 polymer ?
#
loop_
_entity_poly.entity_id
_entity_poly.type
_entity_poly.pdbx_seq_one_letter_code
_entity_poly.pdbx_strand_id
1 'polypeptide(L)'
;MAGLGILATLFGGALWLIHKFLRMLWWFTGSRWFTRKCGSCGSTMQQLAEAADDAHLNPAQLTEERLGSVDHRVFLCPRCSRVEQIARRAWFTRYSDCSACHSRALSSVSRTLTAATRYSTGLAEVTETCQNCNKVRTENRVLPVLPPPSSSSSSSGSSYGGGRSSGGGASGRW
;
A
#
# COMPACT_ATOMS: atom_id res chain seq x y z
N MET A 1 -39.25 -15.25 -42.91
CA MET A 1 -38.60 -13.95 -42.60
C MET A 1 -38.57 -13.70 -41.09
N ALA A 2 -37.90 -14.55 -40.30
CA ALA A 2 -37.92 -14.44 -38.81
C ALA A 2 -36.51 -14.35 -38.16
N GLY A 3 -35.43 -14.41 -38.95
CA GLY A 3 -34.06 -14.47 -38.41
C GLY A 3 -33.38 -13.12 -38.15
N LEU A 4 -33.84 -12.04 -38.78
CA LEU A 4 -33.14 -10.74 -38.74
C LEU A 4 -33.47 -9.89 -37.50
N GLY A 5 -34.65 -10.05 -36.90
CA GLY A 5 -35.06 -9.28 -35.72
C GLY A 5 -34.32 -9.69 -34.43
N ILE A 6 -34.00 -10.97 -34.29
CA ILE A 6 -33.36 -11.52 -33.08
C ILE A 6 -31.89 -11.06 -33.00
N LEU A 7 -31.18 -11.05 -34.13
CA LEU A 7 -29.80 -10.58 -34.19
C LEU A 7 -29.70 -9.09 -33.83
N ALA A 8 -30.60 -8.23 -34.33
CA ALA A 8 -30.59 -6.80 -34.00
C ALA A 8 -30.77 -6.52 -32.49
N THR A 9 -31.61 -7.30 -31.80
CA THR A 9 -31.84 -7.13 -30.35
C THR A 9 -30.67 -7.60 -29.48
N LEU A 10 -29.99 -8.68 -29.88
CA LEU A 10 -28.80 -9.18 -29.17
C LEU A 10 -27.60 -8.24 -29.31
N PHE A 11 -27.40 -7.67 -30.50
CA PHE A 11 -26.37 -6.66 -30.73
C PHE A 11 -26.66 -5.36 -29.97
N GLY A 12 -27.92 -4.89 -29.94
CA GLY A 12 -28.31 -3.70 -29.16
C GLY A 12 -28.11 -3.86 -27.66
N GLY A 13 -28.46 -5.03 -27.10
CA GLY A 13 -28.25 -5.35 -25.68
C GLY A 13 -26.77 -5.44 -25.29
N ALA A 14 -25.95 -6.08 -26.12
CA ALA A 14 -24.51 -6.17 -25.91
C ALA A 14 -23.84 -4.79 -25.99
N LEU A 15 -24.19 -3.94 -26.98
CA LEU A 15 -23.66 -2.58 -27.10
C LEU A 15 -24.06 -1.71 -25.90
N TRP A 16 -25.28 -1.87 -25.39
CA TRP A 16 -25.75 -1.16 -24.19
C TRP A 16 -24.96 -1.56 -22.94
N LEU A 17 -24.69 -2.86 -22.74
CA LEU A 17 -23.87 -3.35 -21.64
C LEU A 17 -22.41 -2.91 -21.76
N ILE A 18 -21.82 -2.97 -22.96
CA ILE A 18 -20.45 -2.48 -23.22
C ILE A 18 -20.36 -0.98 -22.94
N HIS A 19 -21.32 -0.18 -23.42
CA HIS A 19 -21.35 1.25 -23.14
C HIS A 19 -21.50 1.54 -21.64
N LYS A 20 -22.33 0.77 -20.92
CA LYS A 20 -22.47 0.90 -19.47
C LYS A 20 -21.18 0.51 -18.74
N PHE A 21 -20.49 -0.52 -19.22
CA PHE A 21 -19.21 -0.98 -18.68
C PHE A 21 -18.09 0.03 -18.95
N LEU A 22 -18.01 0.60 -20.16
CA LEU A 22 -17.09 1.68 -20.51
C LEU A 22 -17.36 2.94 -19.69
N ARG A 23 -18.62 3.30 -19.48
CA ARG A 23 -19.00 4.46 -18.67
C ARG A 23 -18.73 4.23 -17.18
N MET A 24 -18.90 3.01 -16.69
CA MET A 24 -18.48 2.60 -15.34
C MET A 24 -16.95 2.68 -15.23
N LEU A 25 -16.20 2.10 -16.17
CA LEU A 25 -14.74 2.17 -16.21
C LEU A 25 -14.27 3.62 -16.24
N TRP A 26 -14.85 4.47 -17.08
CA TRP A 26 -14.52 5.90 -17.15
C TRP A 26 -14.88 6.65 -15.87
N TRP A 27 -15.92 6.24 -15.15
CA TRP A 27 -16.25 6.81 -13.84
C TRP A 27 -15.28 6.34 -12.73
N PHE A 28 -14.67 5.16 -12.89
CA PHE A 28 -13.61 4.65 -12.01
C PHE A 28 -12.22 5.20 -12.36
N THR A 29 -11.91 5.41 -13.63
CA THR A 29 -10.59 5.89 -14.12
C THR A 29 -10.53 7.41 -14.26
N GLY A 30 -11.66 8.07 -14.49
CA GLY A 30 -11.75 9.52 -14.63
C GLY A 30 -11.77 10.18 -13.26
N SER A 31 -10.61 10.73 -12.85
CA SER A 31 -10.31 11.99 -12.12
C SER A 31 -11.18 12.48 -10.93
N ARG A 32 -12.35 11.89 -10.69
CA ARG A 32 -13.31 12.23 -9.64
C ARG A 32 -12.82 11.81 -8.26
N TRP A 33 -11.82 10.92 -8.19
CA TRP A 33 -11.24 10.43 -6.94
C TRP A 33 -10.17 11.35 -6.34
N PHE A 34 -9.76 12.42 -7.04
CA PHE A 34 -8.70 13.33 -6.60
C PHE A 34 -9.09 14.81 -6.57
N THR A 35 -10.34 15.15 -6.90
CA THR A 35 -10.80 16.54 -6.87
C THR A 35 -11.05 16.98 -5.42
N ARG A 36 -10.08 17.64 -4.79
CA ARG A 36 -10.24 18.23 -3.45
C ARG A 36 -10.75 19.66 -3.51
N LYS A 37 -11.51 20.04 -2.49
CA LYS A 37 -11.95 21.42 -2.27
C LYS A 37 -11.07 22.08 -1.22
N CYS A 38 -10.68 23.32 -1.47
CA CYS A 38 -9.92 24.11 -0.51
C CYS A 38 -10.74 24.39 0.74
N GLY A 39 -10.16 24.19 1.93
CA GLY A 39 -10.86 24.42 3.20
C GLY A 39 -11.23 25.88 3.46
N SER A 40 -10.58 26.83 2.79
CA SER A 40 -10.82 28.28 2.99
C SER A 40 -11.87 28.85 2.04
N CYS A 41 -11.74 28.60 0.73
CA CYS A 41 -12.59 29.23 -0.29
C CYS A 41 -13.48 28.25 -1.07
N GLY A 42 -13.39 26.95 -0.80
CA GLY A 42 -14.22 25.92 -1.43
C GLY A 42 -13.93 25.66 -2.92
N SER A 43 -12.95 26.32 -3.54
CA SER A 43 -12.58 26.03 -4.94
C SER A 43 -11.84 24.70 -5.08
N THR A 44 -11.91 24.12 -6.27
CA THR A 44 -11.14 22.92 -6.61
C THR A 44 -9.65 23.22 -6.57
N MET A 45 -8.88 22.39 -5.86
CA MET A 45 -7.42 22.49 -5.80
C MET A 45 -6.76 21.68 -6.91
N GLN A 46 -5.57 22.10 -7.32
CA GLN A 46 -4.72 21.42 -8.28
C GLN A 46 -3.61 20.69 -7.53
N GLN A 47 -3.43 19.39 -7.80
CA GLN A 47 -2.25 18.67 -7.31
C GLN A 47 -1.01 19.18 -8.06
N LEU A 48 0.05 19.48 -7.33
CA LEU A 48 1.35 19.78 -7.93
C LEU A 48 1.95 18.51 -8.55
N ALA A 49 2.85 18.69 -9.51
CA ALA A 49 3.63 17.57 -10.04
C ALA A 49 4.66 17.12 -9.00
N GLU A 50 5.04 15.85 -9.05
CA GLU A 50 5.97 15.17 -8.11
C GLU A 50 7.37 15.82 -7.99
N ALA A 51 7.75 16.72 -8.90
CA ALA A 51 9.01 17.47 -8.78
C ALA A 51 8.79 18.88 -8.19
N ALA A 52 7.56 19.38 -8.24
CA ALA A 52 7.19 20.71 -7.77
C ALA A 52 6.67 20.68 -6.33
N ASP A 53 6.12 19.55 -5.88
CA ASP A 53 5.76 19.32 -4.49
C ASP A 53 6.97 19.11 -3.57
N ASP A 54 8.08 18.54 -4.05
CA ASP A 54 9.36 18.43 -3.34
C ASP A 54 9.78 19.73 -2.64
N ALA A 55 9.54 20.89 -3.27
CA ALA A 55 9.85 22.21 -2.73
C ALA A 55 9.04 22.57 -1.46
N HIS A 56 7.95 21.85 -1.21
CA HIS A 56 7.08 22.00 -0.06
C HIS A 56 7.28 20.90 1.00
N LEU A 57 8.14 19.92 0.73
CA LEU A 57 8.39 18.79 1.63
C LEU A 57 9.62 19.02 2.50
N ASN A 58 9.56 18.52 3.73
CA ASN A 58 10.73 18.50 4.61
C ASN A 58 11.62 17.28 4.30
N PRO A 59 12.87 17.24 4.80
CA PRO A 59 13.80 16.14 4.51
C PRO A 59 13.29 14.74 4.92
N ALA A 60 12.48 14.65 5.98
CA ALA A 60 11.91 13.39 6.42
C ALA A 60 10.83 12.89 5.45
N GLN A 61 9.97 13.77 4.96
CA GLN A 61 8.93 13.47 3.97
C GLN A 61 9.54 13.03 2.64
N LEU A 62 10.58 13.74 2.16
CA LEU A 62 11.35 13.35 0.98
C LEU A 62 11.97 11.95 1.14
N THR A 63 12.45 11.64 2.34
CA THR A 63 12.98 10.30 2.63
C THR A 63 11.87 9.25 2.57
N GLU A 64 10.69 9.53 3.12
CA GLU A 64 9.54 8.61 3.07
C GLU A 64 9.05 8.35 1.63
N GLU A 65 9.04 9.37 0.78
CA GLU A 65 8.69 9.24 -0.64
C GLU A 65 9.73 8.42 -1.40
N ARG A 66 11.01 8.73 -1.19
CA ARG A 66 12.11 7.95 -1.77
C ARG A 66 12.04 6.47 -1.39
N LEU A 67 11.57 6.16 -0.20
CA LEU A 67 11.39 4.78 0.29
C LEU A 67 10.06 4.15 -0.15
N GLY A 68 9.13 4.94 -0.71
CA GLY A 68 7.77 4.52 -1.03
C GLY A 68 6.96 4.12 0.20
N SER A 69 7.30 4.63 1.39
CA SER A 69 6.58 4.32 2.63
C SER A 69 5.38 5.23 2.84
N VAL A 70 5.48 6.49 2.40
CA VAL A 70 4.43 7.50 2.41
C VAL A 70 4.53 8.34 1.13
N ASP A 71 3.40 8.56 0.47
CA ASP A 71 3.24 9.41 -0.71
C ASP A 71 2.70 10.78 -0.25
N HIS A 72 3.48 11.86 -0.37
CA HIS A 72 3.11 13.19 0.08
C HIS A 72 2.64 14.05 -1.09
N ARG A 73 1.33 14.21 -1.19
CA ARG A 73 0.75 15.00 -2.26
C ARG A 73 0.52 16.42 -1.80
N VAL A 74 1.00 17.37 -2.57
CA VAL A 74 0.79 18.80 -2.32
C VAL A 74 -0.25 19.35 -3.29
N PHE A 75 -1.22 20.07 -2.75
CA PHE A 75 -2.31 20.69 -3.49
C PHE A 75 -2.22 22.21 -3.35
N LEU A 76 -2.28 22.91 -4.49
CA LEU A 76 -2.33 24.36 -4.55
C LEU A 76 -3.73 24.82 -4.95
N CYS A 77 -4.26 25.81 -4.22
CA CYS A 77 -5.52 26.45 -4.57
C CYS A 77 -5.28 27.63 -5.53
N PRO A 78 -5.82 27.61 -6.77
CA PRO A 78 -5.59 28.69 -7.73
C PRO A 78 -6.30 30.01 -7.37
N ARG A 79 -7.28 30.01 -6.45
CA ARG A 79 -8.03 31.23 -6.09
C ARG A 79 -7.44 32.01 -4.91
N CYS A 80 -6.86 31.31 -3.93
CA CYS A 80 -6.36 31.93 -2.69
C CYS A 80 -4.91 31.54 -2.36
N SER A 81 -4.23 30.82 -3.25
CA SER A 81 -2.83 30.40 -3.12
C SER A 81 -2.51 29.58 -1.87
N ARG A 82 -3.53 29.01 -1.23
CA ARG A 82 -3.35 28.10 -0.09
C ARG A 82 -2.74 26.77 -0.57
N VAL A 83 -1.75 26.30 0.17
CA VAL A 83 -1.12 25.00 -0.01
C VAL A 83 -1.67 24.04 1.05
N GLU A 84 -2.09 22.85 0.64
CA GLU A 84 -2.51 21.77 1.53
C GLU A 84 -1.69 20.52 1.20
N GLN A 85 -1.16 19.85 2.22
CA GLN A 85 -0.37 18.62 2.06
C GLN A 85 -1.15 17.43 2.60
N ILE A 86 -1.12 16.30 1.89
CA ILE A 86 -1.68 15.04 2.37
C ILE A 86 -0.66 13.92 2.27
N ALA A 87 -0.39 13.29 3.41
CA ALA A 87 0.38 12.07 3.51
C ALA A 87 -0.51 10.83 3.32
N ARG A 88 -0.19 9.99 2.32
CA ARG A 88 -0.81 8.69 2.09
C ARG A 88 0.16 7.59 2.45
N ARG A 89 -0.10 6.91 3.58
CA ARG A 89 0.71 5.77 4.03
C ARG A 89 0.51 4.57 3.10
N ALA A 90 1.61 3.96 2.65
CA ALA A 90 1.56 2.72 1.90
C ALA A 90 1.04 1.58 2.78
N TRP A 91 0.08 0.82 2.27
CA TRP A 91 -0.52 -0.30 3.00
C TRP A 91 0.45 -1.48 3.13
N PHE A 92 1.25 -1.71 2.09
CA PHE A 92 2.24 -2.78 2.03
C PHE A 92 3.63 -2.16 1.92
N THR A 93 4.27 -1.94 3.05
CA THR A 93 5.65 -1.46 3.12
C THR A 93 6.41 -2.19 4.21
N ARG A 94 7.71 -2.40 3.98
CA ARG A 94 8.63 -2.96 4.99
C ARG A 94 9.07 -1.91 6.02
N TYR A 95 8.68 -0.66 5.83
CA TYR A 95 9.08 0.46 6.67
C TYR A 95 8.04 0.76 7.75
N SER A 96 8.51 0.96 8.98
CA SER A 96 7.70 1.36 10.14
C SER A 96 8.07 2.76 10.64
N ASP A 97 7.28 3.29 11.57
CA ASP A 97 7.51 4.60 12.19
C ASP A 97 8.73 4.54 13.12
N CYS A 98 9.66 5.49 12.98
CA CYS A 98 10.82 5.60 13.85
C CYS A 98 10.45 6.24 15.21
N SER A 99 10.87 5.67 16.32
CA SER A 99 10.64 6.22 17.67
C SER A 99 11.40 7.52 17.96
N ALA A 100 12.45 7.84 17.20
CA ALA A 100 13.29 9.02 17.44
C ALA A 100 12.87 10.25 16.62
N CYS A 101 12.55 10.07 15.34
CA CYS A 101 12.21 11.16 14.42
C CYS A 101 10.79 11.07 13.85
N HIS A 102 10.00 10.06 14.24
CA HIS A 102 8.62 9.82 13.81
C HIS A 102 8.41 9.57 12.31
N SER A 103 9.46 9.63 11.49
CA SER A 103 9.34 9.31 10.07
C SER A 103 9.16 7.81 9.84
N ARG A 104 8.33 7.43 8.88
CA ARG A 104 8.08 6.05 8.44
C ARG A 104 9.22 5.53 7.55
N ALA A 105 10.43 5.52 8.09
CA ALA A 105 11.67 5.15 7.41
C ALA A 105 12.48 4.08 8.16
N LEU A 106 11.87 3.41 9.14
CA LEU A 106 12.51 2.38 9.95
C LEU A 106 12.47 1.03 9.22
N SER A 107 13.62 0.47 8.90
CA SER A 107 13.76 -0.89 8.36
C SER A 107 14.21 -1.86 9.43
N SER A 108 13.71 -3.10 9.40
CA SER A 108 14.07 -4.17 10.35
C SER A 108 14.66 -5.36 9.62
N VAL A 109 15.78 -5.89 10.13
CA VAL A 109 16.44 -7.09 9.64
C VAL A 109 16.63 -8.05 10.81
N SER A 110 16.15 -9.29 10.67
CA SER A 110 16.29 -10.33 11.68
C SER A 110 17.35 -11.36 11.29
N ARG A 111 18.22 -11.72 12.23
CA ARG A 111 19.23 -12.78 12.13
C ARG A 111 18.97 -13.83 13.21
N THR A 112 18.73 -15.08 12.80
CA THR A 112 18.55 -16.18 13.76
C THR A 112 19.88 -16.55 14.40
N LEU A 113 19.98 -16.43 15.72
CA LEU A 113 21.14 -16.85 16.51
C LEU A 113 21.04 -18.33 16.90
N THR A 114 19.83 -18.76 17.29
CA THR A 114 19.54 -20.15 17.66
C THR A 114 18.21 -20.55 17.05
N ALA A 115 18.21 -21.63 16.27
CA ALA A 115 16.99 -22.13 15.65
C ALA A 115 16.00 -22.64 16.71
N ALA A 116 14.73 -22.30 16.56
CA ALA A 116 13.67 -22.88 17.38
C ALA A 116 13.47 -24.35 17.01
N THR A 117 13.18 -25.18 18.00
CA THR A 117 12.80 -26.58 17.80
C THR A 117 11.35 -26.79 18.24
N ARG A 118 10.85 -28.03 18.15
CA ARG A 118 9.54 -28.40 18.71
C ARG A 118 9.50 -28.37 20.23
N TYR A 119 10.67 -28.44 20.88
CA TYR A 119 10.78 -28.61 22.34
C TYR A 119 11.49 -27.43 23.01
N SER A 120 12.12 -26.54 22.24
CA SER A 120 12.86 -25.39 22.74
C SER A 120 12.62 -24.16 21.88
N THR A 121 12.50 -23.00 22.53
CA THR A 121 12.45 -21.71 21.86
C THR A 121 13.75 -21.43 21.13
N GLY A 122 13.66 -20.67 20.04
CA GLY A 122 14.83 -20.12 19.37
C GLY A 122 15.14 -18.70 19.84
N LEU A 123 16.21 -18.14 19.32
CA LEU A 123 16.61 -16.76 19.55
C LEU A 123 16.98 -16.11 18.22
N ALA A 124 16.43 -14.93 17.96
CA ALA A 124 16.81 -14.09 16.85
C ALA A 124 17.28 -12.73 17.35
N GLU A 125 18.29 -12.18 16.69
CA GLU A 125 18.70 -10.79 16.85
C GLU A 125 17.99 -9.96 15.78
N VAL A 126 17.30 -8.90 16.20
CA VAL A 126 16.59 -7.98 15.32
C VAL A 126 17.32 -6.65 15.35
N THR A 127 17.82 -6.23 14.19
CA THR A 127 18.46 -4.93 14.00
C THR A 127 17.51 -4.02 13.23
N GLU A 128 17.13 -2.93 13.86
CA GLU A 128 16.31 -1.88 13.27
C GLU A 128 17.16 -0.66 12.95
N THR A 129 17.07 -0.16 11.72
CA THR A 129 17.83 1.00 11.23
C THR A 129 16.89 1.99 10.58
N CYS A 130 16.92 3.25 11.03
CA CYS A 130 16.16 4.32 10.40
C CYS A 130 16.96 4.95 9.26
N GLN A 131 16.37 5.01 8.07
CA GLN A 131 17.01 5.57 6.87
C GLN A 131 16.96 7.11 6.82
N ASN A 132 16.24 7.76 7.74
CA ASN A 132 16.14 9.22 7.84
C ASN A 132 17.13 9.79 8.88
N CYS A 133 17.11 9.28 10.12
CA CYS A 133 17.98 9.77 11.20
C CYS A 133 19.19 8.88 11.51
N ASN A 134 19.37 7.76 10.80
CA ASN A 134 20.46 6.80 10.98
C ASN A 134 20.55 6.15 12.37
N LYS A 135 19.52 6.29 13.22
CA LYS A 135 19.47 5.59 14.52
C LYS A 135 19.36 4.09 14.29
N VAL A 136 20.18 3.34 15.02
CA VAL A 136 20.21 1.87 15.03
C VAL A 136 19.78 1.36 16.40
N ARG A 137 18.92 0.35 16.45
CA ARG A 137 18.56 -0.41 17.65
C ARG A 137 18.72 -1.89 17.36
N THR A 138 19.40 -2.60 18.25
CA THR A 138 19.52 -4.06 18.18
C THR A 138 18.89 -4.67 19.41
N GLU A 139 18.02 -5.66 19.22
CA GLU A 139 17.35 -6.37 20.31
C GLU A 139 17.25 -7.86 20.04
N ASN A 140 17.28 -8.66 21.11
CA ASN A 140 17.09 -10.09 21.02
C ASN A 140 15.61 -10.42 21.18
N ARG A 141 15.06 -11.19 20.24
CA ARG A 141 13.68 -11.66 20.22
C ARG A 141 13.64 -13.18 20.32
N VAL A 142 12.85 -13.68 21.26
CA VAL A 142 12.62 -15.12 21.42
C VAL A 142 11.73 -15.60 20.28
N LEU A 143 12.17 -16.64 19.57
CA LEU A 143 11.39 -17.31 18.54
C LEU A 143 10.51 -18.39 19.19
N PRO A 144 9.21 -18.46 18.88
CA PRO A 144 8.34 -19.49 19.41
C PRO A 144 8.77 -20.89 18.92
N VAL A 145 8.42 -21.91 19.69
CA VAL A 145 8.61 -23.32 19.27
C VAL A 145 7.86 -23.61 17.97
N LEU A 146 8.38 -24.55 17.19
CA LEU A 146 7.78 -24.95 15.92
C LEU A 146 6.41 -25.62 16.15
N PRO A 147 5.38 -25.32 15.34
CA PRO A 147 4.09 -26.01 15.43
C PRO A 147 4.23 -27.51 15.13
N PRO A 148 3.33 -28.36 15.65
CA PRO A 148 3.33 -29.78 15.31
C PRO A 148 3.13 -29.97 13.80
N PRO A 149 3.66 -31.05 13.20
CA PRO A 149 3.40 -31.35 11.80
C PRO A 149 1.88 -31.47 11.61
N SER A 150 1.33 -30.68 10.69
CA SER A 150 -0.07 -30.79 10.31
C SER A 150 -0.29 -32.18 9.68
N SER A 151 -1.04 -33.05 10.36
CA SER A 151 -1.54 -34.29 9.77
C SER A 151 -2.67 -33.99 8.82
N SER A 152 -2.34 -33.53 7.61
CA SER A 152 -3.26 -33.47 6.48
C SER A 152 -2.96 -34.63 5.54
N SER A 153 -3.82 -35.64 5.60
CA SER A 153 -3.98 -36.73 4.65
C SER A 153 -3.99 -36.24 3.20
N SER A 154 -3.25 -36.96 2.37
CA SER A 154 -3.19 -36.87 0.91
C SER A 154 -4.56 -36.71 0.23
N SER A 155 -4.69 -35.69 -0.61
CA SER A 155 -5.63 -35.68 -1.74
C SER A 155 -4.97 -35.00 -2.93
N SER A 156 -4.77 -35.82 -3.95
CA SER A 156 -4.27 -35.52 -5.29
C SER A 156 -5.12 -34.46 -5.99
N GLY A 157 -4.51 -33.48 -6.68
CA GLY A 157 -5.27 -32.56 -7.51
C GLY A 157 -4.46 -31.40 -8.11
N SER A 158 -3.95 -31.62 -9.33
CA SER A 158 -3.70 -30.66 -10.42
C SER A 158 -2.97 -29.33 -10.13
N SER A 159 -1.72 -29.27 -10.63
CA SER A 159 -0.89 -28.07 -10.73
C SER A 159 -1.43 -27.05 -11.72
N TYR A 160 -2.10 -25.99 -11.26
CA TYR A 160 -2.15 -24.67 -11.91
C TYR A 160 -2.41 -23.57 -10.87
N GLY A 161 -1.50 -22.59 -10.72
CA GLY A 161 -1.82 -21.30 -10.08
C GLY A 161 -0.81 -20.74 -9.06
N GLY A 162 -0.13 -19.65 -9.45
CA GLY A 162 -0.19 -18.34 -8.78
C GLY A 162 0.30 -18.14 -7.34
N GLY A 163 1.04 -17.03 -7.14
CA GLY A 163 1.02 -16.26 -5.89
C GLY A 163 2.39 -16.01 -5.25
N ARG A 164 2.95 -14.80 -5.44
CA ARG A 164 4.04 -14.26 -4.62
C ARG A 164 3.38 -13.35 -3.59
N SER A 165 3.17 -13.84 -2.37
CA SER A 165 2.61 -13.05 -1.28
C SER A 165 3.73 -12.47 -0.42
N SER A 166 3.90 -11.16 -0.54
CA SER A 166 4.68 -10.31 0.36
C SER A 166 3.99 -10.28 1.72
N GLY A 167 4.60 -10.92 2.72
CA GLY A 167 4.05 -11.01 4.08
C GLY A 167 4.11 -9.67 4.82
N GLY A 168 2.97 -9.00 4.91
CA GLY A 168 2.69 -7.95 5.90
C GLY A 168 2.07 -8.58 7.15
N GLY A 169 2.69 -8.37 8.31
CA GLY A 169 2.19 -8.83 9.60
C GLY A 169 1.24 -7.80 10.21
N ALA A 170 -0.05 -8.09 10.15
CA ALA A 170 -1.07 -7.45 10.97
C ALA A 170 -1.22 -8.26 12.28
N SER A 171 -1.02 -7.61 13.43
CA SER A 171 -1.50 -8.10 14.72
C SER A 171 -2.30 -6.98 15.39
N GLY A 172 -3.61 -7.17 15.46
CA GLY A 172 -4.52 -6.27 16.17
C GLY A 172 -4.74 -6.65 17.63
N ARG A 173 -5.60 -5.83 18.25
CA ARG A 173 -6.10 -5.78 19.65
C ARG A 173 -5.12 -5.12 20.59
N TRP A 174 -5.32 -3.84 20.95
CA TRP A 174 -6.11 -3.33 22.10
C TRP A 174 -6.88 -2.10 21.63
#